data_AF-A0A7S0IZK7-F1
#
_entry.id   AF-A0A7S0IZK7-F1
#
_cell.length_a   1.000
_cell.length_b   1.000
_cell.length_c   1.000
_cell.angle_alpha   90.00
_cell.angle_beta   90.00
_cell.angle_gamma   90.00
#
_symmetry.space_group_name_H-M   'P 1'
#
loop_
_entity.id
_entity.type
_entity.pdbx_description
1 polymer ?
#
loop_
_entity_poly.entity_id
_entity_poly.type
_entity_poly.pdbx_seq_one_letter_code
_entity_poly.pdbx_strand_id
1 'polypeptide(L)'
;GSLGSPPALELLQALKPSYWFSAHLHVKYAAVVPHDDGTATRFLSLDKCLPRRDFLQLVRLSGDGSEPRLRYDAEWIAVLRATAPLFSVSRARLPLDRASVAAATGGRYDFAASEDEKQQVLDCAGGDLTVPLNFTQTVVAYSEGQPTVAAQSPFAENAQTLRFVATFKLPADFRTQKTSVVRRPAVQTGRAALACGAAEAPAGVFQSVGPIWPTAPPLSEEIDLEDD
;
A
#
# COMPACT_ATOMS: atom_id res chain seq x y z
N GLY A 1 1.86 -16.28 -20.40
CA GLY A 1 1.93 -15.93 -18.98
C GLY A 1 0.73 -15.06 -18.63
N SER A 2 0.14 -15.23 -17.45
CA SER A 2 -0.89 -14.32 -16.95
C SER A 2 -0.19 -13.18 -16.20
N LEU A 3 -0.44 -11.94 -16.61
CA LEU A 3 0.05 -10.74 -15.93
C LEU A 3 -1.04 -10.22 -15.00
N GLY A 4 -0.66 -9.80 -13.80
CA GLY A 4 -1.58 -9.19 -12.82
C GLY A 4 -1.44 -9.79 -11.43
N SER A 5 -2.27 -9.29 -10.50
CA SER A 5 -2.36 -9.76 -9.12
C SER A 5 -3.79 -10.23 -8.85
N PRO A 6 -4.05 -11.55 -8.73
CA PRO A 6 -5.38 -12.06 -8.42
C PRO A 6 -6.01 -11.44 -7.16
N PRO A 7 -5.28 -11.26 -6.03
CA PRO A 7 -5.84 -10.58 -4.85
C PRO A 7 -6.22 -9.13 -5.12
N ALA A 8 -5.49 -8.43 -5.98
CA ALA A 8 -5.84 -7.05 -6.35
C ALA A 8 -7.11 -7.00 -7.21
N LEU A 9 -7.31 -7.99 -8.09
CA LEU A 9 -8.53 -8.11 -8.88
C LEU A 9 -9.74 -8.40 -7.98
N GLU A 10 -9.60 -9.30 -7.00
CA GLU A 10 -10.64 -9.58 -6.00
C GLU A 10 -11.03 -8.30 -5.24
N LEU A 11 -10.05 -7.51 -4.81
CA LEU A 11 -10.31 -6.22 -4.15
C LEU A 11 -10.96 -5.20 -5.09
N LEU A 12 -10.56 -5.13 -6.36
CA LEU A 12 -11.16 -4.24 -7.35
C LEU A 12 -12.64 -4.56 -7.54
N GLN A 13 -12.98 -5.85 -7.63
CA GLN A 13 -14.36 -6.32 -7.79
C GLN A 13 -15.19 -6.14 -6.51
N ALA A 14 -14.59 -6.28 -5.34
CA ALA A 14 -15.28 -6.12 -4.05
C ALA A 14 -15.52 -4.65 -3.68
N LEU A 15 -14.49 -3.79 -3.85
CA LEU A 15 -14.53 -2.39 -3.41
C LEU A 15 -15.09 -1.44 -4.47
N LYS A 16 -15.03 -1.82 -5.75
CA LYS A 16 -15.53 -1.05 -6.90
C LYS A 16 -15.18 0.45 -6.87
N PRO A 17 -13.92 0.83 -6.63
CA PRO A 17 -13.57 2.23 -6.45
C PRO A 17 -13.72 3.00 -7.77
N SER A 18 -14.04 4.30 -7.72
CA SER A 18 -14.15 5.11 -8.95
C SER A 18 -12.82 5.19 -9.74
N TYR A 19 -11.69 5.04 -9.05
CA TYR A 19 -10.36 5.02 -9.64
C TYR A 19 -9.50 3.91 -9.03
N TRP A 20 -8.69 3.27 -9.87
CA TRP A 20 -7.68 2.30 -9.44
C TRP A 20 -6.33 2.64 -10.06
N PHE A 21 -5.37 3.05 -9.23
CA PHE A 21 -4.03 3.40 -9.67
C PHE A 21 -3.07 2.23 -9.47
N SER A 22 -2.23 1.97 -10.46
CA SER A 22 -1.22 0.91 -10.39
C SER A 22 0.09 1.35 -11.05
N ALA A 23 1.15 0.61 -10.77
CA ALA A 23 2.47 0.83 -11.38
C ALA A 23 3.14 -0.52 -11.60
N HIS A 24 4.47 -0.60 -11.51
CA HIS A 24 5.30 -1.81 -11.56
C HIS A 24 5.64 -2.33 -12.98
N LEU A 25 4.69 -2.43 -13.90
CA LEU A 25 4.95 -2.96 -15.25
C LEU A 25 5.66 -1.97 -16.19
N HIS A 26 5.96 -0.75 -15.73
CA HIS A 26 6.61 0.30 -16.50
C HIS A 26 5.92 0.54 -17.85
N VAL A 27 4.61 0.73 -17.82
CA VAL A 27 3.79 1.05 -18.99
C VAL A 27 2.62 1.92 -18.56
N LYS A 28 2.38 2.99 -19.31
CA LYS A 28 1.13 3.74 -19.18
C LYS A 28 0.01 2.94 -19.83
N TYR A 29 -1.03 2.65 -19.05
CA TYR A 29 -2.21 1.94 -19.54
C TYR A 29 -3.44 2.48 -18.84
N ALA A 30 -4.48 2.79 -19.60
CA ALA A 30 -5.76 3.25 -19.08
C ALA A 30 -6.84 2.26 -19.50
N ALA A 31 -7.73 1.93 -18.59
CA ALA A 31 -8.87 1.07 -18.86
C ALA A 31 -10.07 1.47 -18.01
N VAL A 32 -11.27 1.11 -18.49
CA VAL A 32 -12.50 1.21 -17.73
C VAL A 32 -12.94 -0.21 -17.39
N VAL A 33 -13.06 -0.51 -16.11
CA VAL A 33 -13.50 -1.82 -15.62
C VAL A 33 -14.96 -1.68 -15.19
N PRO A 34 -15.92 -2.24 -15.96
CA PRO A 34 -17.33 -2.20 -15.59
C PRO A 34 -17.60 -3.13 -14.41
N HIS A 35 -18.50 -2.70 -13.53
CA HIS A 35 -19.03 -3.50 -12.43
C HIS A 35 -20.46 -3.93 -12.71
N ASP A 36 -20.91 -4.94 -11.98
CA ASP A 36 -22.25 -5.54 -12.08
C ASP A 36 -23.39 -4.60 -11.65
N ASP A 37 -23.09 -3.60 -10.83
CA ASP A 37 -24.04 -2.56 -10.39
C ASP A 37 -24.17 -1.37 -11.36
N GLY A 38 -23.53 -1.47 -12.54
CA GLY A 38 -23.54 -0.42 -13.55
C GLY A 38 -22.52 0.70 -13.30
N THR A 39 -21.80 0.68 -12.17
CA THR A 39 -20.66 1.58 -11.96
C THR A 39 -19.42 1.09 -12.73
N ALA A 40 -18.38 1.92 -12.80
CA ALA A 40 -17.12 1.51 -13.40
C ALA A 40 -15.91 2.10 -12.66
N THR A 41 -14.84 1.31 -12.58
CA THR A 41 -13.54 1.77 -12.10
C THR A 41 -12.69 2.27 -13.26
N ARG A 42 -12.19 3.50 -13.17
CA ARG A 42 -11.16 4.02 -14.07
C ARG A 42 -9.80 3.51 -13.60
N PHE A 43 -9.27 2.51 -14.29
CA PHE A 43 -7.93 1.97 -14.05
C PHE A 43 -6.88 2.80 -14.78
N LEU A 44 -5.81 3.17 -14.07
CA LEU A 44 -4.66 3.85 -14.65
C LEU A 44 -3.37 3.26 -14.10
N SER A 45 -2.50 2.76 -14.98
CA SER A 45 -1.11 2.49 -14.68
C SER A 45 -0.18 3.55 -15.24
N LEU A 46 0.90 3.83 -14.52
CA LEU A 46 1.93 4.78 -14.95
C LEU A 46 3.27 4.10 -15.25
N ASP A 47 4.05 4.79 -16.08
CA ASP A 47 5.39 4.37 -16.44
C ASP A 47 6.43 4.78 -15.40
N LYS A 48 7.64 4.22 -15.50
CA LYS A 48 8.80 4.63 -14.69
C LYS A 48 9.25 6.04 -15.11
N CYS A 49 9.69 6.82 -14.13
CA CYS A 49 10.29 8.15 -14.29
C CYS A 49 11.65 8.08 -15.04
N LEU A 50 11.61 7.75 -16.33
CA LEU A 50 12.74 7.74 -17.25
C LEU A 50 12.52 8.79 -18.34
N PRO A 51 13.59 9.28 -18.98
CA PRO A 51 13.47 10.25 -20.05
C PRO A 51 12.52 9.79 -21.16
N ARG A 52 11.64 10.71 -21.60
CA ARG A 52 10.68 10.49 -22.71
C ARG A 52 9.64 9.39 -22.45
N ARG A 53 9.22 9.18 -21.20
CA ARG A 53 8.13 8.27 -20.84
C ARG A 53 7.01 9.03 -20.13
N ASP A 54 5.80 8.49 -20.21
CA ASP A 54 4.64 9.05 -19.53
C ASP A 54 4.54 8.51 -18.10
N PHE A 55 5.27 9.15 -17.18
CA PHE A 55 5.37 8.72 -15.78
C PHE A 55 4.51 9.54 -14.81
N LEU A 56 3.85 10.60 -15.27
CA LEU A 56 3.04 11.50 -14.45
C LEU A 56 1.68 11.74 -15.10
N GLN A 57 0.62 11.59 -14.31
CA GLN A 57 -0.75 11.97 -14.68
C GLN A 57 -1.31 12.85 -13.56
N LEU A 58 -1.94 13.96 -13.95
CA LEU A 58 -2.72 14.80 -13.03
C LEU A 58 -4.19 14.38 -13.12
N VAL A 59 -4.78 14.06 -11.97
CA VAL A 59 -6.21 13.75 -11.85
C VAL A 59 -6.86 14.87 -11.07
N ARG A 60 -7.92 15.45 -11.64
CA ARG A 60 -8.74 16.46 -10.96
C ARG A 60 -9.86 15.74 -10.22
N LEU A 61 -9.97 16.02 -8.92
CA LEU A 61 -11.03 15.51 -8.08
C LEU A 61 -11.86 16.70 -7.61
N SER A 62 -13.19 16.57 -7.70
CA SER A 62 -14.11 17.58 -7.18
C SER A 62 -14.08 17.57 -5.66
N GLY A 63 -13.98 18.75 -5.06
CA GLY A 63 -14.11 18.95 -3.61
C GLY A 63 -15.28 19.87 -3.30
N ASP A 64 -15.64 19.97 -2.02
CA ASP A 64 -16.68 20.86 -1.50
C ASP A 64 -16.20 22.32 -1.32
N GLY A 65 -15.00 22.65 -1.82
CA GLY A 65 -14.35 23.95 -1.65
C GLY A 65 -13.66 24.14 -0.29
N SER A 66 -13.72 23.15 0.61
CA SER A 66 -12.96 23.19 1.85
C SER A 66 -11.45 22.97 1.60
N GLU A 67 -10.62 23.47 2.52
CA GLU A 67 -9.19 23.22 2.48
C GLU A 67 -8.92 21.71 2.67
N PRO A 68 -8.16 21.05 1.77
CA PRO A 68 -7.91 19.62 1.88
C PRO A 68 -7.10 19.32 3.15
N ARG A 69 -7.64 18.45 4.02
CA ARG A 69 -6.96 17.97 5.22
C ARG A 69 -6.82 16.46 5.21
N LEU A 70 -5.70 15.96 5.72
CA LEU A 70 -5.55 14.54 5.99
C LEU A 70 -6.36 14.16 7.22
N ARG A 71 -7.10 13.04 7.14
CA ARG A 71 -7.84 12.47 8.25
C ARG A 71 -7.52 10.98 8.34
N TYR A 72 -7.56 10.45 9.54
CA TYR A 72 -7.53 9.02 9.75
C TYR A 72 -8.85 8.40 9.31
N ASP A 73 -8.76 7.25 8.65
CA ASP A 73 -9.94 6.46 8.30
C ASP A 73 -10.34 5.56 9.49
N ALA A 74 -11.59 5.69 9.94
CA ALA A 74 -12.08 5.00 11.12
C ALA A 74 -12.16 3.48 10.92
N GLU A 75 -12.58 3.07 9.71
CA GLU A 75 -12.69 1.66 9.33
C GLU A 75 -11.31 1.01 9.29
N TRP A 76 -10.34 1.65 8.63
CA TRP A 76 -8.96 1.17 8.59
C TRP A 76 -8.36 0.98 9.97
N ILE A 77 -8.55 1.94 10.89
CA ILE A 77 -8.05 1.82 12.26
C ILE A 77 -8.80 0.72 13.02
N ALA A 78 -10.10 0.56 12.83
CA ALA A 78 -10.87 -0.54 13.42
C ALA A 78 -10.35 -1.89 12.94
N VAL A 79 -10.08 -2.05 11.64
CA VAL A 79 -9.45 -3.25 11.07
C VAL A 79 -8.06 -3.46 11.67
N LEU A 80 -7.23 -2.42 11.81
CA LEU A 80 -5.92 -2.51 12.47
C LEU A 80 -6.03 -2.98 13.92
N ARG A 81 -7.02 -2.49 14.68
CA ARG A 81 -7.27 -2.93 16.07
C ARG A 81 -7.74 -4.39 16.11
N ALA A 82 -8.65 -4.78 15.22
CA ALA A 82 -9.20 -6.13 15.17
C ALA A 82 -8.19 -7.18 14.71
N THR A 83 -7.28 -6.81 13.81
CA THR A 83 -6.21 -7.69 13.29
C THR A 83 -4.90 -7.60 14.08
N ALA A 84 -4.84 -6.77 15.12
CA ALA A 84 -3.68 -6.62 15.99
C ALA A 84 -3.13 -7.95 16.56
N PRO A 85 -3.93 -8.94 16.98
CA PRO A 85 -3.40 -10.23 17.45
C PRO A 85 -2.67 -11.05 16.38
N LEU A 86 -2.89 -10.74 15.10
CA LEU A 86 -2.23 -11.38 13.95
C LEU A 86 -0.95 -10.65 13.54
N PHE A 87 -0.62 -9.53 14.19
CA PHE A 87 0.59 -8.79 13.92
C PHE A 87 1.78 -9.41 14.67
N SER A 88 2.88 -9.69 13.97
CA SER A 88 4.11 -10.19 14.57
C SER A 88 5.34 -9.54 13.96
N VAL A 89 6.25 -9.08 14.81
CA VAL A 89 7.59 -8.59 14.43
C VAL A 89 8.64 -9.70 14.43
N SER A 90 8.22 -10.96 14.64
CA SER A 90 9.10 -12.12 14.57
C SER A 90 9.48 -12.42 13.12
N ARG A 91 10.68 -12.97 12.92
CA ARG A 91 11.07 -13.55 11.62
C ARG A 91 10.48 -14.95 11.40
N ALA A 92 9.89 -15.54 12.44
CA ALA A 92 9.18 -16.80 12.30
C ALA A 92 7.96 -16.61 11.38
N ARG A 93 7.66 -17.62 10.56
CA ARG A 93 6.42 -17.63 9.79
C ARG A 93 5.26 -17.68 10.76
N LEU A 94 4.36 -16.71 10.65
CA LEU A 94 3.09 -16.75 11.38
C LEU A 94 2.15 -17.69 10.61
N PRO A 95 1.68 -18.78 11.23
CA PRO A 95 0.66 -19.61 10.59
C PRO A 95 -0.65 -18.81 10.54
N LEU A 96 -1.14 -18.56 9.31
CA LEU A 96 -2.40 -17.87 9.04
C LEU A 96 -3.49 -18.85 8.58
N ASP A 97 -3.40 -20.11 9.00
CA ASP A 97 -4.49 -21.06 8.82
C ASP A 97 -5.67 -20.72 9.73
N ARG A 98 -6.85 -21.29 9.43
CA ARG A 98 -8.09 -20.99 10.14
C ARG A 98 -8.02 -21.26 11.65
N ALA A 99 -7.32 -22.30 12.08
CA ALA A 99 -7.21 -22.65 13.49
C ALA A 99 -6.30 -21.66 14.22
N SER A 100 -5.17 -21.31 13.61
CA SER A 100 -4.21 -20.34 14.15
C SER A 100 -4.82 -18.93 14.24
N VAL A 101 -5.56 -18.50 13.21
CA VAL A 101 -6.29 -17.23 13.23
C VAL A 101 -7.34 -17.24 14.33
N ALA A 102 -8.20 -18.26 14.38
CA ALA A 102 -9.24 -18.36 15.40
C ALA A 102 -8.66 -18.37 16.83
N ALA A 103 -7.53 -19.04 17.05
CA ALA A 103 -6.86 -19.05 18.34
C ALA A 103 -6.35 -17.65 18.74
N ALA A 104 -5.81 -16.88 17.80
CA ALA A 104 -5.28 -15.54 18.04
C ALA A 104 -6.39 -14.48 18.22
N THR A 105 -7.51 -14.63 17.53
CA THR A 105 -8.57 -13.59 17.45
C THR A 105 -9.81 -13.93 18.26
N GLY A 106 -9.78 -14.99 19.07
CA GLY A 106 -10.95 -15.45 19.83
C GLY A 106 -12.08 -15.98 18.93
N GLY A 107 -11.73 -16.51 17.76
CA GLY A 107 -12.67 -17.07 16.78
C GLY A 107 -13.13 -16.11 15.69
N ARG A 108 -12.75 -14.83 15.75
CA ARG A 108 -13.11 -13.85 14.70
C ARG A 108 -12.35 -14.13 13.40
N TYR A 109 -13.09 -14.19 12.30
CA TYR A 109 -12.55 -14.38 10.95
C TYR A 109 -13.02 -13.31 9.96
N ASP A 110 -14.14 -12.64 10.27
CA ASP A 110 -14.60 -11.46 9.58
C ASP A 110 -14.11 -10.22 10.33
N PHE A 111 -13.29 -9.41 9.66
CA PHE A 111 -12.68 -8.20 10.21
C PHE A 111 -13.31 -6.93 9.63
N ALA A 112 -14.45 -7.03 8.93
CA ALA A 112 -15.23 -5.85 8.57
C ALA A 112 -15.51 -5.03 9.84
N ALA A 113 -15.25 -3.73 9.77
CA ALA A 113 -15.42 -2.84 10.91
C ALA A 113 -16.90 -2.58 11.12
N SER A 114 -17.41 -2.89 12.32
CA SER A 114 -18.77 -2.50 12.69
C SER A 114 -18.87 -0.99 12.95
N GLU A 115 -20.09 -0.44 12.89
CA GLU A 115 -20.32 0.97 13.23
C GLU A 115 -19.89 1.29 14.68
N ASP A 116 -20.11 0.37 15.62
CA ASP A 116 -19.64 0.51 17.00
C ASP A 116 -18.11 0.57 17.09
N GLU A 117 -17.40 -0.23 16.28
CA GLU A 117 -15.93 -0.21 16.25
C GLU A 117 -15.40 1.10 15.66
N LYS A 118 -16.03 1.60 14.59
CA LYS A 118 -15.70 2.91 14.00
C LYS A 118 -15.98 4.04 14.99
N GLN A 119 -17.10 3.98 15.73
CA GLN A 119 -17.44 4.96 16.76
C GLN A 119 -16.41 4.95 17.90
N GLN A 120 -15.98 3.78 18.38
CA GLN A 120 -14.92 3.69 19.39
C GLN A 120 -13.60 4.31 18.91
N VAL A 121 -13.27 4.19 17.62
CA VAL A 121 -12.08 4.83 17.03
C VAL A 121 -12.23 6.35 17.06
N LEU A 122 -13.40 6.86 16.69
CA LEU A 122 -13.70 8.29 16.75
C LEU A 122 -13.62 8.83 18.19
N ASP A 123 -14.15 8.10 19.15
CA ASP A 123 -14.10 8.46 20.57
C ASP A 123 -12.65 8.50 21.09
N CYS A 124 -11.81 7.54 20.66
CA CYS A 124 -10.39 7.51 20.98
C CYS A 124 -9.65 8.76 20.45
N ALA A 125 -10.09 9.32 19.33
CA ALA A 125 -9.56 10.55 18.77
C ALA A 125 -10.18 11.82 19.36
N GLY A 126 -11.09 11.71 20.32
CA GLY A 126 -11.80 12.85 20.91
C GLY A 126 -12.80 13.49 19.95
N GLY A 127 -13.37 12.72 19.02
CA GLY A 127 -14.38 13.20 18.06
C GLY A 127 -13.80 13.83 16.79
N ASP A 128 -12.47 13.93 16.66
CA ASP A 128 -11.84 14.47 15.45
C ASP A 128 -10.70 13.56 14.96
N LEU A 129 -10.91 12.96 13.79
CA LEU A 129 -9.91 12.12 13.11
C LEU A 129 -8.93 12.92 12.26
N THR A 130 -8.95 14.25 12.29
CA THR A 130 -7.99 15.08 11.56
C THR A 130 -6.56 14.77 11.99
N VAL A 131 -5.68 14.51 11.03
CA VAL A 131 -4.26 14.25 11.30
C VAL A 131 -3.63 15.55 11.80
N PRO A 132 -3.07 15.58 13.02
CA PRO A 132 -2.52 16.81 13.58
C PRO A 132 -1.26 17.25 12.84
N LEU A 133 -1.09 18.56 12.67
CA LEU A 133 0.14 19.17 12.11
C LEU A 133 1.24 19.28 13.17
N ASN A 134 1.62 18.14 13.76
CA ASN A 134 2.61 18.06 14.85
C ASN A 134 3.89 17.32 14.42
N PHE A 135 4.23 17.35 13.14
CA PHE A 135 5.43 16.71 12.61
C PHE A 135 6.69 17.37 13.15
N THR A 136 7.64 16.53 13.60
CA THR A 136 8.91 16.93 14.16
C THR A 136 10.00 16.19 13.43
N GLN A 137 11.12 16.87 13.20
CA GLN A 137 12.27 16.28 12.53
C GLN A 137 12.93 15.24 13.45
N THR A 138 12.97 13.98 13.00
CA THR A 138 13.64 12.89 13.73
C THR A 138 15.07 12.61 13.23
N VAL A 139 15.40 13.07 12.03
CA VAL A 139 16.71 12.88 11.39
C VAL A 139 17.10 14.15 10.65
N VAL A 140 18.40 14.47 10.63
CA VAL A 140 18.95 15.63 9.91
C VAL A 140 18.60 15.53 8.42
N ALA A 141 18.13 16.63 7.84
CA ALA A 141 17.82 16.68 6.42
C ALA A 141 19.09 16.56 5.59
N TYR A 142 18.98 15.96 4.39
CA TYR A 142 20.07 15.96 3.44
C TYR A 142 20.49 17.40 3.11
N SER A 143 21.80 17.66 3.09
CA SER A 143 22.36 18.93 2.64
C SER A 143 23.45 18.67 1.62
N GLU A 144 23.36 19.38 0.50
CA GLU A 144 24.32 19.29 -0.60
C GLU A 144 25.71 19.75 -0.11
N GLY A 145 26.75 18.98 -0.41
CA GLY A 145 28.14 19.28 0.00
C GLY A 145 28.57 18.74 1.36
N GLN A 146 27.68 18.17 2.18
CA GLN A 146 28.11 17.39 3.34
C GLN A 146 28.74 16.06 2.89
N PRO A 147 29.87 15.63 3.48
CA PRO A 147 30.40 14.29 3.21
C PRO A 147 29.35 13.26 3.59
N THR A 148 29.09 12.30 2.70
CA THR A 148 28.15 11.20 2.96
C THR A 148 28.65 10.41 4.16
N VAL A 149 28.13 10.71 5.36
CA VAL A 149 28.47 9.96 6.56
C VAL A 149 27.94 8.54 6.34
N ALA A 150 28.86 7.60 6.12
CA ALA A 150 28.54 6.22 5.73
C ALA A 150 27.82 5.41 6.84
N ALA A 151 27.73 5.96 8.05
CA ALA A 151 27.02 5.33 9.16
C ALA A 151 25.52 5.61 9.05
N GLN A 152 24.71 4.54 9.04
CA GLN A 152 23.27 4.67 9.21
C GLN A 152 23.00 5.41 10.53
N SER A 153 22.12 6.40 10.49
CA SER A 153 21.68 7.09 11.69
C SER A 153 21.10 6.07 12.68
N PRO A 154 21.36 6.22 13.99
CA PRO A 154 20.75 5.35 14.97
C PRO A 154 19.22 5.46 14.87
N PHE A 155 18.54 4.38 15.24
CA PHE A 155 17.10 4.40 15.34
C PHE A 155 16.66 5.53 16.29
N ALA A 156 15.78 6.39 15.81
CA ALA A 156 15.14 7.44 16.58
C ALA A 156 13.63 7.19 16.58
N GLU A 157 13.04 7.35 17.76
CA GLU A 157 11.60 7.16 17.93
C GLU A 157 10.84 8.31 17.27
N ASN A 158 9.79 7.97 16.54
CA ASN A 158 8.90 8.96 15.95
C ASN A 158 7.77 9.31 16.94
N ALA A 159 7.75 10.55 17.41
CA ALA A 159 6.77 11.03 18.39
C ALA A 159 5.33 10.99 17.86
N GLN A 160 5.14 11.18 16.54
CA GLN A 160 3.82 11.08 15.90
C GLN A 160 3.33 9.63 15.88
N THR A 161 4.20 8.66 15.60
CA THR A 161 3.88 7.22 15.67
C THR A 161 3.51 6.81 17.09
N LEU A 162 4.27 7.28 18.09
CA LEU A 162 3.95 7.04 19.50
C LEU A 162 2.57 7.57 19.88
N ARG A 163 2.28 8.81 19.49
CA ARG A 163 0.98 9.42 19.72
C ARG A 163 -0.13 8.63 19.02
N PHE A 164 0.06 8.26 17.76
CA PHE A 164 -0.90 7.46 16.99
C PHE A 164 -1.23 6.13 17.67
N VAL A 165 -0.20 5.36 18.04
CA VAL A 165 -0.36 4.08 18.74
C VAL A 165 -1.09 4.26 20.07
N ALA A 166 -0.73 5.30 20.84
CA ALA A 166 -1.38 5.60 22.11
C ALA A 166 -2.85 6.04 21.94
N THR A 167 -3.13 6.96 21.00
CA THR A 167 -4.46 7.48 20.70
C THR A 167 -5.41 6.34 20.35
N PHE A 168 -5.00 5.45 19.43
CA PHE A 168 -5.87 4.37 18.95
C PHE A 168 -5.73 3.04 19.70
N LYS A 169 -5.02 3.05 20.84
CA LYS A 169 -4.80 1.88 21.71
C LYS A 169 -4.26 0.66 20.94
N LEU A 170 -3.35 0.92 20.00
CA LEU A 170 -2.70 -0.13 19.21
C LEU A 170 -1.57 -0.79 20.03
N PRO A 171 -1.20 -2.05 19.74
CA PRO A 171 -0.06 -2.69 20.38
C PRO A 171 1.24 -1.90 20.18
N ALA A 172 2.07 -1.84 21.22
CA ALA A 172 3.39 -1.20 21.15
C ALA A 172 4.30 -1.83 20.07
N ASP A 173 4.05 -3.09 19.72
CA ASP A 173 4.79 -3.82 18.69
C ASP A 173 4.69 -3.21 17.29
N PHE A 174 3.65 -2.41 17.01
CA PHE A 174 3.57 -1.62 15.77
C PHE A 174 4.74 -0.64 15.59
N ARG A 175 5.55 -0.44 16.63
CA ARG A 175 6.73 0.42 16.62
C ARG A 175 8.05 -0.35 16.60
N THR A 176 8.09 -1.62 16.99
CA THR A 176 9.34 -2.28 17.38
C THR A 176 9.98 -3.05 16.24
N GLN A 177 11.13 -2.60 15.76
CA GLN A 177 12.20 -3.55 15.50
C GLN A 177 12.81 -3.88 16.86
N LYS A 178 12.66 -5.12 17.35
CA LYS A 178 13.50 -5.60 18.45
C LYS A 178 14.94 -5.31 18.03
N THR A 179 15.64 -4.47 18.80
CA THR A 179 17.04 -4.14 18.62
C THR A 179 17.87 -5.41 18.78
N SER A 180 17.92 -6.23 17.73
CA SER A 180 19.10 -7.03 17.49
C SER A 180 20.08 -6.08 16.82
N VAL A 181 21.00 -5.55 17.62
CA VAL A 181 22.22 -4.94 17.09
C VAL A 181 22.98 -6.05 16.38
N VAL A 182 22.57 -6.40 15.16
CA VAL A 182 23.40 -7.16 14.25
C VAL A 182 24.30 -6.12 13.63
N ARG A 183 25.49 -5.93 14.22
CA ARG A 183 26.61 -5.33 13.50
C ARG A 183 26.80 -6.15 12.23
N ARG A 184 26.26 -5.69 11.10
CA ARG A 184 26.66 -6.23 9.81
C ARG A 184 28.13 -5.86 9.61
N PRO A 185 29.04 -6.81 9.35
CA PRO A 185 30.35 -6.44 8.86
C PRO A 185 30.16 -5.64 7.57
N ALA A 186 31.00 -4.63 7.38
CA ALA A 186 30.94 -3.75 6.22
C ALA A 186 30.85 -4.58 4.94
N VAL A 187 29.88 -4.26 4.08
CA VAL A 187 29.82 -4.82 2.72
C VAL A 187 31.09 -4.35 2.03
N GLN A 188 32.03 -5.28 1.79
CA GLN A 188 33.13 -5.04 0.87
C GLN A 188 32.52 -4.76 -0.49
N THR A 189 32.77 -3.58 -1.02
CA THR A 189 32.40 -3.15 -2.35
C THR A 189 33.12 -4.02 -3.39
N GLY A 190 32.49 -5.13 -3.77
CA GLY A 190 32.84 -5.88 -4.98
C GLY A 190 31.92 -5.44 -6.10
N ARG A 191 32.39 -4.57 -7.00
CA ARG A 191 31.79 -4.40 -8.33
C ARG A 191 31.93 -5.74 -9.07
N ALA A 192 30.88 -6.55 -9.05
CA ALA A 192 30.74 -7.67 -9.98
C ALA A 192 29.67 -7.30 -11.01
N ALA A 193 30.10 -7.06 -12.24
CA ALA A 193 29.22 -6.93 -13.39
C ALA A 193 28.47 -8.25 -13.60
N LEU A 194 27.14 -8.22 -13.51
CA LEU A 194 26.31 -9.36 -13.87
C LEU A 194 26.13 -9.38 -15.40
N ALA A 195 26.86 -10.28 -16.05
CA ALA A 195 26.59 -10.69 -17.42
C ALA A 195 25.27 -11.48 -17.46
N CYS A 196 24.41 -11.15 -18.42
CA CYS A 196 23.16 -11.82 -18.68
C CYS A 196 23.45 -13.13 -19.42
N GLY A 197 23.29 -14.27 -18.75
CA GLY A 197 23.26 -15.60 -19.38
C GLY A 197 21.82 -16.03 -19.60
N ALA A 198 21.44 -16.24 -20.85
CA ALA A 198 20.15 -16.82 -21.22
C ALA A 198 20.07 -18.28 -20.74
N ALA A 199 18.98 -18.65 -20.07
CA ALA A 199 18.66 -20.03 -19.76
C ALA A 199 17.26 -20.35 -20.32
N GLU A 200 17.21 -21.33 -21.23
CA GLU A 200 15.99 -21.91 -21.78
C GLU A 200 15.14 -22.59 -20.70
N ALA A 201 13.82 -22.41 -20.78
CA ALA A 201 12.85 -23.08 -19.92
C ALA A 201 12.35 -24.38 -20.58
N PRO A 202 12.12 -25.46 -19.80
CA PRO A 202 11.65 -26.74 -20.34
C PRO A 202 10.17 -26.68 -20.73
N ALA A 203 9.84 -27.41 -21.81
CA ALA A 203 8.50 -27.55 -22.35
C ALA A 203 7.59 -28.37 -21.40
N GLY A 204 6.63 -27.69 -20.78
CA GLY A 204 5.51 -28.30 -20.06
C GLY A 204 4.19 -27.94 -20.73
N VAL A 205 3.41 -28.95 -21.07
CA VAL A 205 2.09 -28.87 -21.72
C VAL A 205 1.11 -28.09 -20.84
N PHE A 206 0.55 -26.99 -21.37
CA PHE A 206 -0.40 -26.12 -20.67
C PHE A 206 -1.77 -26.19 -21.35
N GLN A 207 -2.82 -26.45 -20.55
CA GLN A 207 -4.20 -26.31 -20.97
C GLN A 207 -4.59 -24.82 -20.99
N SER A 208 -5.26 -24.41 -22.08
CA SER A 208 -5.64 -23.02 -22.34
C SER A 208 -6.81 -22.58 -21.45
N VAL A 209 -6.60 -21.56 -20.62
CA VAL A 209 -7.70 -20.75 -20.07
C VAL A 209 -7.66 -19.41 -20.82
N GLY A 210 -8.83 -18.99 -21.32
CA GLY A 210 -8.98 -17.85 -22.24
C GLY A 210 -8.57 -16.49 -21.67
N PRO A 211 -8.59 -15.43 -22.50
CA PRO A 211 -8.15 -14.10 -22.12
C PRO A 211 -9.02 -13.53 -20.99
N ILE A 212 -8.36 -13.01 -19.95
CA ILE A 212 -8.96 -12.50 -18.70
C ILE A 212 -9.53 -11.09 -18.86
N TRP A 213 -9.21 -10.39 -19.96
CA TRP A 213 -9.51 -8.97 -20.12
C TRP A 213 -10.31 -8.72 -21.42
N PRO A 214 -11.42 -7.97 -21.36
CA PRO A 214 -12.09 -7.49 -22.56
C PRO A 214 -11.17 -6.56 -23.35
N THR A 215 -11.23 -6.65 -24.68
CA THR A 215 -10.43 -5.85 -25.61
C THR A 215 -10.76 -4.36 -25.50
N ALA A 216 -9.72 -3.53 -25.40
CA ALA A 216 -9.83 -2.08 -25.24
C ALA A 216 -10.28 -1.38 -26.55
N PRO A 217 -11.13 -0.34 -26.48
CA PRO A 217 -11.36 0.58 -27.59
C PRO A 217 -10.14 1.50 -27.82
N PRO A 218 -9.97 2.08 -29.03
CA PRO A 218 -8.82 2.91 -29.35
C PRO A 218 -8.77 4.21 -28.55
N LEU A 219 -7.56 4.61 -28.19
CA LEU A 219 -7.22 5.81 -27.42
C LEU A 219 -7.45 7.08 -28.26
N SER A 220 -8.43 7.91 -27.89
CA SER A 220 -8.33 9.35 -28.16
C SER A 220 -7.49 9.98 -27.05
N GLU A 221 -6.44 10.69 -27.45
CA GLU A 221 -5.81 11.70 -26.59
C GLU A 221 -6.89 12.75 -26.28
N GLU A 222 -7.03 13.13 -25.00
CA GLU A 222 -8.17 13.86 -24.42
C GLU A 222 -9.37 12.95 -24.08
N ILE A 223 -9.39 12.52 -22.81
CA ILE A 223 -10.64 12.22 -22.13
C ILE A 223 -11.16 13.59 -21.70
N ASP A 224 -12.06 14.15 -22.51
CA ASP A 224 -12.84 15.32 -22.13
C ASP A 224 -13.74 14.93 -20.95
N LEU A 225 -13.74 15.75 -19.90
CA LEU A 225 -14.42 15.47 -18.62
C LEU A 225 -15.64 16.39 -18.47
N GLU A 226 -16.54 16.37 -19.45
CA GLU A 226 -17.86 16.99 -19.33
C GLU A 226 -18.98 16.03 -19.82
N ASP A 227 -20.13 16.15 -19.13
CA ASP A 227 -21.44 15.47 -19.23
C ASP A 227 -21.51 13.98 -18.78
N ASP A 228 -22.34 13.55 -17.83
CA ASP A 228 -23.49 14.06 -17.05
C ASP A 228 -23.42 13.52 -15.60
#